data_AF-A0A9P9XHS5-F1
#
_entry.id   AF-A0A9P9XHS5-F1
#
_cell.length_a   1.000
_cell.length_b   1.000
_cell.length_c   1.000
_cell.angle_alpha   90.00
_cell.angle_beta   90.00
_cell.angle_gamma   90.00
#
_symmetry.space_group_name_H-M   'P 1'
#
loop_
_entity.id
_entity.type
_entity.pdbx_description
1 polymer ?
#
loop_
_entity_poly.entity_id
_entity_poly.type
_entity_poly.pdbx_seq_one_letter_code
_entity_poly.pdbx_strand_id
1 'polypeptide(L)'
;MRFRGENSVAESPIDDIPFPEFRLRALSQRQDTLAGEIPGDMKSLYRFWSHFLVRHFDLEMFEEFRAYAVADATGGTINTTGLKHLIAYYEAVLQEDKKYPLDNLESLYGEAKRLAATAETP
;
A
#
# COMPACT_ATOMS: atom_id res chain seq x y z
N MET A 1 44.62 1.74 6.65
CA MET A 1 43.24 1.29 6.95
C MET A 1 42.28 2.10 6.10
N ARG A 2 41.50 1.45 5.22
CA ARG A 2 40.42 2.10 4.46
C ARG A 2 39.14 2.00 5.29
N PHE A 3 38.59 3.14 5.68
CA PHE A 3 37.22 3.19 6.20
C PHE A 3 36.29 2.93 5.02
N ARG A 4 35.60 1.79 5.08
CA ARG A 4 34.53 1.43 4.15
C ARG A 4 33.32 2.28 4.50
N GLY A 5 33.29 3.49 3.94
CA GLY A 5 32.04 4.19 3.72
C GLY A 5 31.26 3.45 2.63
N GLU A 6 29.93 3.47 2.79
CA GLU A 6 28.87 3.48 1.77
C GLU A 6 27.69 2.65 2.27
N ASN A 7 27.00 3.24 3.26
CA ASN A 7 25.59 3.03 3.45
C ASN A 7 24.88 4.01 2.50
N SER A 8 24.68 3.60 1.26
CA SER A 8 23.89 4.37 0.28
C SER A 8 22.53 3.71 0.15
N VAL A 9 21.73 3.80 1.22
CA VAL A 9 20.28 3.78 1.03
C VAL A 9 19.96 5.10 0.32
N ALA A 10 19.66 5.01 -0.97
CA ALA A 10 19.20 6.15 -1.75
C ALA A 10 17.82 6.54 -1.21
N GLU A 11 17.81 7.31 -0.12
CA GLU A 11 16.67 8.13 0.23
C GLU A 11 16.61 9.24 -0.81
N SER A 12 15.95 8.94 -1.94
CA SER A 12 15.64 9.93 -2.95
C SER A 12 14.97 11.12 -2.23
N PRO A 13 15.43 12.36 -2.46
CA PRO A 13 14.75 13.52 -1.93
C PRO A 13 13.28 13.41 -2.32
N ILE A 14 12.38 13.70 -1.38
CA ILE A 14 10.95 13.78 -1.67
C ILE A 14 10.80 14.98 -2.60
N ASP A 15 11.03 14.77 -3.89
CA ASP A 15 10.84 15.74 -4.96
C ASP A 15 9.40 16.28 -4.85
N ASP A 16 9.23 17.58 -5.07
CA ASP A 16 7.95 18.28 -5.27
C ASP A 16 7.21 17.80 -6.54
N ILE A 17 7.10 16.47 -6.73
CA ILE A 17 6.45 15.86 -7.89
C ILE A 17 4.95 15.79 -7.62
N PRO A 18 4.10 16.23 -8.56
CA PRO A 18 2.67 16.01 -8.50
C PRO A 18 2.30 14.54 -8.24
N PHE A 19 1.26 14.33 -7.43
CA PHE A 19 0.75 12.99 -7.09
C PHE A 19 0.56 12.05 -8.31
N PRO A 20 0.02 12.49 -9.47
CA PRO A 20 -0.13 11.62 -10.63
C PRO A 20 1.21 11.04 -11.14
N GLU A 21 2.26 11.86 -11.16
CA GLU A 21 3.60 11.46 -11.61
C GLU A 21 4.26 10.55 -10.58
N PHE A 22 4.13 10.86 -9.28
CA PHE A 22 4.61 9.98 -8.21
C PHE A 22 3.93 8.61 -8.25
N ARG A 23 2.61 8.57 -8.43
CA ARG A 23 1.82 7.34 -8.58
C ARG A 23 2.34 6.51 -9.75
N LEU A 24 2.47 7.11 -10.94
CA LEU A 24 2.97 6.41 -12.13
C LEU A 24 4.38 5.84 -11.91
N ARG A 25 5.28 6.61 -11.29
CA ARG A 25 6.64 6.16 -10.97
C ARG A 25 6.63 4.95 -10.02
N ALA A 26 5.86 5.04 -8.93
CA ALA A 26 5.75 3.97 -7.93
C ALA A 26 5.21 2.67 -8.54
N LEU A 27 4.19 2.77 -9.40
CA LEU A 27 3.59 1.61 -10.07
C LEU A 27 4.53 1.00 -11.12
N SER A 28 5.23 1.84 -11.89
CA SER A 28 6.22 1.38 -12.86
C SER A 28 7.38 0.65 -12.18
N GLN A 29 7.89 1.18 -11.06
CA GLN A 29 8.93 0.53 -10.29
C GLN A 29 8.47 -0.83 -9.74
N ARG A 30 7.23 -0.92 -9.25
CA ARG A 30 6.68 -2.19 -8.79
C ARG A 30 6.60 -3.22 -9.91
N GLN A 31 6.21 -2.82 -11.11
CA GLN A 31 6.13 -3.73 -12.26
C GLN A 31 7.51 -4.23 -12.71
N ASP A 32 8.53 -3.38 -12.63
CA ASP A 32 9.91 -3.70 -13.03
C ASP A 32 10.68 -4.49 -11.95
N THR A 33 10.28 -4.35 -10.68
CA THR A 33 10.91 -5.07 -9.57
C THR A 33 10.55 -6.56 -9.61
N LEU A 34 11.58 -7.41 -9.61
CA LEU A 34 11.44 -8.86 -9.52
C LEU A 34 10.61 -9.26 -8.30
N ALA A 35 9.77 -10.29 -8.48
CA ALA A 35 8.85 -10.81 -7.46
C ALA A 35 9.57 -11.03 -6.12
N GLY A 36 9.26 -10.17 -5.14
CA GLY A 36 9.75 -10.32 -3.77
C GLY A 36 9.98 -9.03 -3.00
N GLU A 37 10.29 -7.93 -3.68
CA GLU A 37 10.56 -6.66 -3.01
C GLU A 37 9.54 -5.58 -3.39
N ILE A 38 9.07 -4.83 -2.39
CA ILE A 38 8.19 -3.68 -2.59
C ILE A 38 9.04 -2.41 -2.54
N PRO A 39 9.12 -1.63 -3.64
CA PRO A 39 9.87 -0.39 -3.69
C PRO A 39 9.46 0.59 -2.58
N GLY A 40 10.39 1.44 -2.13
CA GLY A 40 10.11 2.48 -1.13
C GLY A 40 8.99 3.43 -1.54
N ASP A 41 8.92 3.77 -2.83
CA ASP A 41 7.86 4.60 -3.40
C ASP A 41 6.49 3.91 -3.29
N MET A 42 6.42 2.60 -3.53
CA MET A 42 5.18 1.82 -3.39
C MET A 42 4.72 1.75 -1.93
N LYS A 43 5.63 1.60 -0.97
CA LYS A 43 5.30 1.67 0.48
C LYS A 43 4.73 3.05 0.85
N SER A 44 5.31 4.10 0.31
CA SER A 44 4.85 5.47 0.52
C SER A 44 3.48 5.72 -0.12
N LEU A 45 3.22 5.13 -1.29
CA LEU A 45 1.92 5.18 -1.96
C LEU A 45 0.84 4.48 -1.13
N TYR A 46 1.13 3.28 -0.59
CA TYR A 46 0.21 2.58 0.32
C TYR A 46 -0.12 3.40 1.57
N ARG A 47 0.89 4.04 2.18
CA ARG A 47 0.69 4.94 3.31
C ARG A 47 -0.15 6.16 2.91
N PHE A 48 0.12 6.75 1.75
CA PHE A 48 -0.66 7.88 1.25
C PHE A 48 -2.14 7.51 1.09
N TRP A 49 -2.44 6.42 0.40
CA TRP A 49 -3.80 5.95 0.19
C TRP A 49 -4.53 5.68 1.51
N SER A 50 -3.88 5.02 2.48
CA SER A 50 -4.52 4.70 3.76
C SER A 50 -4.92 5.94 4.57
N HIS A 51 -4.20 7.05 4.43
CA HIS A 51 -4.54 8.30 5.11
C HIS A 51 -5.46 9.20 4.29
N PHE A 52 -5.24 9.30 2.98
CA PHE A 52 -5.97 10.19 2.09
C PHE A 52 -7.41 9.75 1.92
N LEU A 53 -7.64 8.45 1.66
CA LEU A 53 -8.96 7.91 1.37
C LEU A 53 -9.92 8.05 2.55
N VAL A 54 -9.43 8.03 3.81
CA VAL A 54 -10.27 8.22 5.00
C VAL A 54 -10.99 9.57 4.97
N ARG A 55 -10.30 10.61 4.47
CA ARG A 55 -10.80 12.00 4.47
C ARG A 55 -11.42 12.39 3.13
N HIS A 56 -10.87 11.88 2.03
CA HIS A 56 -11.26 12.19 0.66
C HIS A 56 -11.46 10.88 -0.10
N PHE A 57 -12.58 10.22 0.16
CA PHE A 57 -12.89 8.96 -0.48
C PHE A 57 -13.02 9.14 -2.00
N ASP A 58 -12.24 8.35 -2.73
CA ASP A 58 -12.25 8.25 -4.17
C ASP A 58 -12.30 6.76 -4.54
N LEU A 59 -13.32 6.38 -5.32
CA LEU A 59 -13.58 4.98 -5.63
C LEU A 59 -12.46 4.39 -6.50
N GLU A 60 -12.01 5.12 -7.52
CA GLU A 60 -10.98 4.66 -8.45
C GLU A 60 -9.65 4.42 -7.71
N MET A 61 -9.28 5.34 -6.83
CA MET A 61 -8.09 5.23 -6.00
C MET A 61 -8.20 4.09 -4.98
N PHE A 62 -9.37 3.89 -4.37
CA PHE A 62 -9.60 2.78 -3.45
C PHE A 62 -9.52 1.41 -4.15
N GLU A 63 -10.15 1.27 -5.32
CA GLU A 63 -10.10 0.03 -6.10
C GLU A 63 -8.66 -0.31 -6.51
N GLU A 64 -7.89 0.69 -6.95
CA GLU A 64 -6.49 0.52 -7.28
C GLU A 64 -5.66 0.11 -6.06
N PHE A 65 -5.84 0.79 -4.92
CA PHE A 65 -5.18 0.46 -3.67
C PHE A 65 -5.46 -1.00 -3.27
N ARG A 66 -6.73 -1.41 -3.29
CA ARG A 66 -7.13 -2.79 -2.94
C ARG A 66 -6.54 -3.80 -3.91
N ALA A 67 -6.65 -3.58 -5.22
CA ALA A 67 -6.17 -4.50 -6.24
C ALA A 67 -4.66 -4.76 -6.06
N TYR A 68 -3.90 -3.70 -5.85
CA TYR A 68 -2.46 -3.77 -5.66
C TYR A 68 -2.07 -4.43 -4.33
N ALA A 69 -2.77 -4.11 -3.23
CA ALA A 69 -2.53 -4.73 -1.93
C ALA A 69 -2.83 -6.23 -1.91
N VAL A 70 -3.93 -6.65 -2.56
CA VAL A 70 -4.29 -8.07 -2.68
C VAL A 70 -3.31 -8.80 -3.59
N ALA A 71 -2.94 -8.23 -4.73
CA ALA A 71 -1.98 -8.83 -5.65
C ALA A 71 -0.60 -9.08 -5.02
N ASP A 72 -0.15 -8.18 -4.13
CA ASP A 72 1.11 -8.37 -3.38
C ASP A 72 0.99 -9.51 -2.35
N ALA A 73 -0.18 -9.71 -1.76
CA ALA A 73 -0.39 -10.76 -0.76
C ALA A 73 -0.65 -12.14 -1.38
N THR A 74 -1.14 -12.21 -2.62
CA THR A 74 -1.43 -13.47 -3.32
C THR A 74 -0.40 -13.82 -4.40
N GLY A 75 0.60 -12.96 -4.61
CA GLY A 75 1.63 -13.14 -5.63
C GLY A 75 2.64 -14.25 -5.32
N GLY A 76 3.60 -14.45 -6.22
CA GLY A 76 4.65 -15.48 -6.08
C GLY A 76 5.56 -15.29 -4.86
N THR A 77 5.70 -14.05 -4.38
CA THR A 77 6.30 -13.75 -3.08
C THR A 77 5.31 -12.96 -2.26
N ILE A 78 4.89 -13.56 -1.15
CA ILE A 78 3.85 -13.00 -0.30
C ILE A 78 4.38 -11.74 0.40
N ASN A 79 3.74 -10.60 0.14
CA ASN A 79 4.02 -9.36 0.85
C ASN A 79 2.73 -8.74 1.42
N THR A 80 2.66 -8.61 2.74
CA THR A 80 1.48 -8.08 3.43
C THR A 80 1.52 -6.58 3.67
N THR A 81 2.53 -5.86 3.17
CA THR A 81 2.68 -4.42 3.44
C THR A 81 1.47 -3.62 2.95
N GLY A 82 1.01 -3.87 1.72
CA GLY A 82 -0.18 -3.23 1.17
C GLY A 82 -1.44 -3.60 1.97
N LEU A 83 -1.61 -4.88 2.30
CA LEU A 83 -2.76 -5.35 3.10
C LEU A 83 -2.79 -4.72 4.50
N LYS A 84 -1.64 -4.54 5.17
CA LYS A 84 -1.56 -3.90 6.48
C LYS A 84 -2.08 -2.46 6.44
N HIS A 85 -1.70 -1.70 5.41
CA HIS A 85 -2.22 -0.35 5.20
C HIS A 85 -3.71 -0.35 4.84
N LEU A 86 -4.17 -1.35 4.08
CA LEU A 86 -5.58 -1.48 3.71
C LEU A 86 -6.45 -1.80 4.94
N ILE A 87 -5.98 -2.68 5.82
CA ILE A 87 -6.61 -2.98 7.12
C ILE A 87 -6.67 -1.72 7.98
N ALA A 88 -5.56 -0.97 8.08
CA ALA A 88 -5.52 0.28 8.84
C ALA A 88 -6.49 1.34 8.28
N TYR A 89 -6.64 1.42 6.95
CA TYR A 89 -7.65 2.26 6.30
C TYR A 89 -9.07 1.87 6.73
N TYR A 90 -9.42 0.59 6.63
CA TYR A 90 -10.74 0.12 7.05
C TYR A 90 -11.02 0.39 8.52
N GLU A 91 -10.04 0.17 9.40
CA GLU A 91 -10.17 0.46 10.83
C GLU A 91 -10.38 1.95 11.10
N ALA A 92 -9.66 2.82 10.38
CA ALA A 92 -9.84 4.26 10.49
C ALA A 92 -11.24 4.69 10.01
N VAL A 93 -11.73 4.12 8.90
CA VAL A 93 -13.07 4.40 8.37
C VAL A 93 -14.17 3.92 9.33
N LEU A 94 -14.04 2.71 9.88
CA LEU A 94 -15.00 2.15 10.84
C LEU A 94 -15.02 2.91 12.17
N GLN A 95 -13.92 3.59 12.53
CA GLN A 95 -13.86 4.48 13.70
C GLN A 95 -14.49 5.85 13.45
N GLU A 96 -14.58 6.29 12.19
CA GLU A 96 -15.29 7.53 11.87
C GLU A 96 -16.80 7.28 11.88
N ASP A 97 -17.58 8.13 12.56
CA ASP A 97 -19.06 8.08 12.58
C ASP A 97 -19.70 8.51 11.23
N LYS A 98 -18.93 8.45 10.14
CA LYS A 98 -19.37 8.86 8.81
C LYS A 98 -19.98 7.68 8.08
N LYS A 99 -21.15 7.91 7.48
CA LYS A 99 -21.74 6.96 6.54
C LYS A 99 -20.89 6.90 5.27
N TYR A 100 -20.09 5.85 5.14
CA TYR A 100 -19.31 5.60 3.94
C TYR A 100 -20.20 5.09 2.80
N PRO A 101 -19.92 5.47 1.53
CA PRO A 101 -20.70 5.03 0.37
C PRO A 101 -20.43 3.56 -0.04
N LEU A 102 -19.69 2.80 0.76
CA LEU A 102 -19.37 1.41 0.51
C LEU A 102 -20.19 0.50 1.43
N ASP A 103 -21.34 0.00 0.94
CA ASP A 103 -22.21 -0.89 1.72
C ASP A 103 -21.56 -2.26 2.04
N ASN A 104 -20.47 -2.62 1.34
CA ASN A 104 -19.74 -3.88 1.52
C ASN A 104 -18.42 -3.73 2.31
N LEU A 105 -18.16 -2.57 2.92
CA LEU A 105 -16.88 -2.26 3.57
C LEU A 105 -16.47 -3.31 4.62
N GLU A 106 -17.39 -3.73 5.48
CA GLU A 106 -17.13 -4.74 6.52
C GLU A 106 -16.73 -6.10 5.94
N SER A 107 -17.34 -6.48 4.80
CA SER A 107 -17.00 -7.72 4.10
C SER A 107 -15.58 -7.66 3.54
N LEU A 108 -15.22 -6.52 2.91
CA LEU A 108 -13.89 -6.28 2.37
C LEU A 108 -12.81 -6.23 3.47
N TYR A 109 -13.12 -5.64 4.63
CA TYR A 109 -12.25 -5.67 5.81
C TYR A 109 -11.99 -7.10 6.29
N GLY A 110 -13.05 -7.91 6.40
CA GLY A 110 -12.95 -9.31 6.78
C GLY A 110 -12.09 -10.13 5.80
N GLU A 111 -12.25 -9.91 4.50
CA GLU A 111 -11.43 -10.55 3.46
C GLU A 111 -9.95 -10.17 3.60
N ALA A 112 -9.64 -8.87 3.73
CA ALA A 112 -8.27 -8.39 3.87
C ALA A 112 -7.56 -8.99 5.10
N LYS A 113 -8.25 -9.12 6.23
CA LYS A 113 -7.70 -9.77 7.43
C LYS A 113 -7.41 -11.25 7.23
N ARG A 114 -8.28 -11.97 6.52
CA ARG A 114 -8.05 -13.39 6.23
C ARG A 114 -6.83 -13.58 5.34
N LEU A 115 -6.70 -12.77 4.28
CA LEU A 115 -5.55 -12.80 3.39
C LEU A 115 -4.25 -12.47 4.14
N ALA A 116 -4.27 -11.46 5.02
CA ALA A 116 -3.12 -11.14 5.86
C ALA A 116 -2.75 -12.30 6.79
N ALA A 117 -3.74 -12.94 7.42
CA ALA A 117 -3.51 -14.08 8.30
C ALA A 117 -2.95 -15.30 7.56
N THR A 118 -3.43 -15.60 6.35
CA THR A 118 -2.89 -16.69 5.51
C THR A 118 -1.42 -16.46 5.17
N ALA A 119 -1.05 -15.21 4.91
CA ALA A 119 0.30 -14.80 4.57
C ALA A 119 1.29 -14.83 5.77
N GLU A 120 0.80 -14.87 7.01
CA GLU A 120 1.61 -14.94 8.23
C GLU A 120 1.84 -16.37 8.74
N THR A 121 1.26 -17.37 8.07
CA THR A 121 1.48 -18.79 8.39
C THR A 121 2.73 -19.32 7.67
N PRO A 122 3.76 -19.79 8.39
CA PRO A 122 5.01 -20.29 7.81
C PRO A 122 4.86 -21.64 7.09
#